data_AF-A0AAN6L226-F1
#
_entry.id   AF-A0AAN6L226-F1
#
_cell.length_a   1.000
_cell.length_b   1.000
_cell.length_c   1.000
_cell.angle_alpha   90.00
_cell.angle_beta   90.00
_cell.angle_gamma   90.00
#
_symmetry.space_group_name_H-M   'P 1'
#
loop_
_entity.id
_entity.type
_entity.pdbx_description
1 polymer ?
#
loop_
_entity_poly.entity_id
_entity_poly.type
_entity_poly.pdbx_seq_one_letter_code
_entity_poly.pdbx_strand_id
1 'polypeptide(L)'
;MSLRLGFDYCMAHVSESLVKEEFQSVKNNTSKTTIVFYDFQLTKDGQIERLAAITESGEKFSANLKTAPTSDKPPPARKKYSLASYIFTQHPMSPSLAIERFTTWIKDRHRVNAEGDEDVSNVVLAAHYGSCHHHVYLLRLMSNCDITPPPYRICDTLAIFKMLKGLAVEVTLPALVVRYTAWLRHVYHDPDSDVNALRAVMTAAFPDVRRVCLAFSCSYEFFAKATGLDRYESAIAGFRKRGPLQNSCLRRRSLEETREPRIDGIDAGDVSDLEGAMATLDLSPSVMDSFLRICNKTGISLKKAPAGTHPSCNLTNLTNSNEYKVMELITRPASV
;
A
#
# COMPACT_ATOMS: atom_id res chain seq x y z
N MET A 1 -9.51 -0.11 -9.61
CA MET A 1 -10.63 0.78 -9.23
C MET A 1 -11.49 0.21 -8.11
N SER A 2 -11.73 -1.10 -8.08
CA SER A 2 -12.58 -1.80 -7.11
C SER A 2 -12.14 -1.67 -5.63
N LEU A 3 -10.84 -1.79 -5.31
CA LEU A 3 -10.35 -1.59 -3.93
C LEU A 3 -10.65 -0.19 -3.38
N ARG A 4 -10.54 0.84 -4.24
CA ARG A 4 -10.86 2.23 -3.88
C ARG A 4 -12.34 2.41 -3.56
N LEU A 5 -13.22 1.84 -4.39
CA LEU A 5 -14.67 1.89 -4.15
C LEU A 5 -15.05 1.17 -2.86
N GLY A 6 -14.46 0.00 -2.60
CA GLY A 6 -14.63 -0.71 -1.34
C GLY A 6 -14.18 0.15 -0.15
N PHE A 7 -12.98 0.73 -0.23
CA PHE A 7 -12.44 1.61 0.80
C PHE A 7 -13.37 2.79 1.12
N ASP A 8 -13.79 3.55 0.10
CA ASP A 8 -14.68 4.69 0.30
C ASP A 8 -16.03 4.28 0.89
N TYR A 9 -16.55 3.12 0.46
CA TYR A 9 -17.76 2.54 1.02
C TYR A 9 -17.59 2.20 2.50
N CYS A 10 -16.53 1.47 2.89
CA CYS A 10 -16.26 1.16 4.30
C CYS A 10 -16.14 2.41 5.14
N MET A 11 -15.36 3.39 4.68
CA MET A 11 -15.16 4.65 5.38
C MET A 11 -16.48 5.38 5.67
N ALA A 12 -17.44 5.33 4.75
CA ALA A 12 -18.76 5.92 4.95
C ALA A 12 -19.62 5.22 6.01
N HIS A 13 -19.27 4.00 6.40
CA HIS A 13 -20.04 3.17 7.34
C HIS A 13 -19.32 2.88 8.66
N VAL A 14 -18.12 3.43 8.87
CA VAL A 14 -17.43 3.35 10.17
C VAL A 14 -18.13 4.29 11.16
N SER A 15 -18.58 3.75 12.29
CA SER A 15 -19.21 4.55 13.34
C SER A 15 -18.17 5.23 14.24
N GLU A 16 -18.51 6.41 14.77
CA GLU A 16 -17.65 7.13 15.71
C GLU A 16 -17.40 6.32 17.00
N SER A 17 -18.39 5.54 17.45
CA SER A 17 -18.25 4.69 18.63
C SER A 17 -17.17 3.63 18.45
N LEU A 18 -17.12 2.98 17.28
CA LEU A 18 -16.10 1.99 16.95
C LEU A 18 -14.70 2.62 16.94
N VAL A 19 -14.57 3.81 16.35
CA VAL A 19 -13.30 4.55 16.32
C VAL A 19 -12.81 4.88 17.74
N LYS A 20 -13.72 5.28 18.63
CA LYS A 20 -13.39 5.56 20.04
C LYS A 20 -12.98 4.29 20.79
N GLU A 21 -13.73 3.20 20.61
CA GLU A 21 -13.44 1.91 21.24
C GLU A 21 -12.06 1.38 20.81
N GLU A 22 -11.76 1.42 19.51
CA GLU A 22 -10.47 0.99 18.98
C GLU A 22 -9.31 1.84 19.52
N PHE A 23 -9.49 3.15 19.63
CA PHE A 23 -8.46 4.03 20.19
C PHE A 23 -8.24 3.82 21.69
N GLN A 24 -9.29 3.42 22.42
CA GLN A 24 -9.25 3.12 23.85
C GLN A 24 -8.69 1.72 24.14
N SER A 25 -8.84 0.77 23.21
CA SER A 25 -8.37 -0.62 23.36
C SER A 25 -6.84 -0.72 23.41
N VAL A 26 -6.14 0.21 22.77
CA VAL A 26 -4.68 0.27 22.79
C VAL A 26 -4.19 0.66 24.17
N LYS A 27 -3.46 -0.27 24.80
CA LYS A 27 -2.79 -0.03 26.08
C LYS A 27 -1.84 1.16 25.97
N ASN A 28 -1.72 1.94 27.05
CA ASN A 28 -0.89 3.15 27.10
C ASN A 28 0.62 2.90 26.90
N ASN A 29 1.09 1.64 26.86
CA ASN A 29 2.50 1.35 26.67
C ASN A 29 2.86 1.16 25.20
N THR A 30 3.05 2.27 24.49
CA THR A 30 3.52 2.33 23.09
C THR A 30 5.04 2.53 22.99
N SER A 31 5.79 2.41 24.10
CA SER A 31 7.22 2.70 24.13
C SER A 31 8.04 1.79 23.21
N LYS A 32 7.60 0.53 23.06
CA LYS A 32 8.22 -0.47 22.18
C LYS A 32 7.79 -0.36 20.72
N THR A 33 6.82 0.49 20.39
CA THR A 33 6.31 0.59 19.02
C THR A 33 7.20 1.48 18.17
N THR A 34 7.57 1.00 16.99
CA THR A 34 8.29 1.81 15.98
C THR A 34 7.39 2.06 14.78
N ILE A 35 7.15 3.34 14.49
CA ILE A 35 6.39 3.74 13.29
C ILE A 35 7.37 4.05 12.16
N VAL A 36 7.16 3.41 11.01
CA VAL A 36 7.91 3.64 9.78
C VAL A 36 6.94 4.16 8.73
N PHE A 37 7.06 5.42 8.39
CA PHE A 37 6.38 5.99 7.23
C PHE A 37 7.13 5.58 5.97
N TYR A 38 6.43 5.22 4.91
CA TYR A 38 7.07 4.93 3.63
C TYR A 38 6.21 5.35 2.44
N ASP A 39 6.90 5.60 1.33
CA ASP A 39 6.30 5.91 0.03
C ASP A 39 7.18 5.31 -1.08
N PHE A 40 6.62 5.14 -2.27
CA PHE A 40 7.37 4.71 -3.44
C PHE A 40 6.86 5.36 -4.71
N GLN A 41 7.73 5.36 -5.72
CA GLN A 41 7.39 5.74 -7.07
C GLN A 41 7.26 4.49 -7.93
N LEU A 42 6.22 4.45 -8.76
CA LEU A 42 6.01 3.40 -9.76
C LEU A 42 6.45 3.86 -11.14
N THR A 43 6.98 2.93 -11.93
CA THR A 43 7.12 3.07 -13.37
C THR A 43 5.75 3.09 -14.04
N LYS A 44 5.72 3.39 -15.34
CA LYS A 44 4.51 3.30 -16.16
C LYS A 44 3.88 1.91 -16.16
N ASP A 45 4.69 0.87 -16.02
CA ASP A 45 4.26 -0.54 -15.99
C ASP A 45 3.92 -1.03 -14.58
N GLY A 46 3.88 -0.13 -13.60
CA GLY A 46 3.52 -0.46 -12.21
C GLY A 46 4.62 -1.17 -11.42
N GLN A 47 5.89 -1.12 -11.86
CA GLN A 47 7.02 -1.61 -11.07
C GLN A 47 7.50 -0.52 -10.11
N ILE A 48 7.88 -0.89 -8.88
CA ILE A 48 8.50 0.07 -7.96
C ILE A 48 9.89 0.45 -8.48
N GLU A 49 10.11 1.73 -8.78
CA GLU A 49 11.41 2.26 -9.22
C GLU A 49 12.18 2.99 -8.11
N ARG A 50 11.47 3.54 -7.11
CA ARG A 50 12.07 4.21 -5.95
C ARG A 50 11.29 3.87 -4.71
N LEU A 51 11.97 3.54 -3.61
CA LEU A 51 11.39 3.28 -2.30
C LEU A 51 12.05 4.22 -1.29
N ALA A 52 11.25 4.97 -0.53
CA ALA A 52 11.74 5.81 0.55
C ALA A 52 10.96 5.52 1.84
N ALA A 53 11.65 5.63 2.97
CA ALA A 53 11.05 5.49 4.28
C ALA A 53 11.69 6.42 5.30
N ILE A 54 10.93 6.74 6.34
CA ILE A 54 11.39 7.52 7.48
C ILE A 54 10.71 7.02 8.75
N THR A 55 11.48 6.85 9.80
CA THR A 55 10.91 6.58 11.14
C THR A 55 10.21 7.83 11.69
N GLU A 56 9.38 7.67 12.71
CA GLU A 56 8.85 8.81 13.48
C GLU A 56 9.97 9.76 13.97
N SER A 57 11.07 9.21 14.49
CA SER A 57 12.24 9.96 14.99
C SER A 57 13.05 10.65 13.88
N GLY A 58 12.90 10.24 12.62
CA GLY A 58 13.45 10.95 11.46
C GLY A 58 14.64 10.29 10.77
N GLU A 59 15.04 9.09 11.17
CA GLU A 59 16.00 8.28 10.42
C GLU A 59 15.40 7.89 9.06
N LYS A 60 16.20 8.02 8.00
CA LYS A 60 15.75 7.85 6.62
C LYS A 60 16.32 6.58 5.97
N PHE A 61 15.56 6.07 5.02
CA PHE A 61 15.96 5.05 4.05
C PHE A 61 15.53 5.49 2.65
N SER A 62 16.36 5.22 1.65
CA SER A 62 16.03 5.46 0.25
C SER A 62 16.76 4.45 -0.64
N ALA A 63 16.09 3.93 -1.65
CA ALA A 63 16.64 3.00 -2.62
C ALA A 63 16.03 3.21 -4.00
N ASN A 64 16.89 3.18 -5.04
CA ASN A 64 16.48 3.10 -6.43
C ASN A 64 16.51 1.64 -6.88
N LEU A 65 15.42 1.16 -7.46
CA LEU A 65 15.26 -0.23 -7.89
C LEU A 65 15.45 -0.32 -9.40
N LYS A 66 16.20 -1.34 -9.83
CA LYS A 66 16.34 -1.69 -11.23
C LYS A 66 15.03 -2.31 -11.71
N THR A 67 14.41 -1.65 -12.67
CA THR A 67 13.19 -2.10 -13.33
C THR A 67 13.53 -2.74 -14.68
N ALA A 68 12.62 -3.52 -15.24
CA ALA A 68 12.83 -4.13 -16.54
C ALA A 68 13.06 -3.02 -17.59
N PRO A 69 14.03 -3.16 -18.51
CA PRO A 69 14.21 -2.19 -19.58
C PRO A 69 12.91 -2.15 -20.41
N THR A 70 12.26 -0.99 -20.38
CA THR A 70 11.13 -0.70 -21.26
C THR A 70 11.65 -0.57 -22.69
N SER A 71 10.88 -1.05 -23.67
CA SER A 71 11.22 -0.88 -25.09
C SER A 71 11.43 0.61 -25.43
N ASP A 72 12.68 0.99 -25.70
CA ASP A 72 13.19 2.13 -26.47
C ASP A 72 12.59 3.53 -26.33
N LYS A 73 11.91 3.87 -25.23
CA LYS A 73 11.57 5.26 -24.94
C LYS A 73 12.06 5.67 -23.56
N PRO A 74 13.11 6.54 -23.46
CA PRO A 74 13.47 7.10 -22.18
C PRO A 74 12.22 7.75 -21.56
N PRO A 75 11.99 7.56 -20.25
CA PRO A 75 10.88 8.21 -19.58
C PRO A 75 10.97 9.71 -19.87
N PRO A 76 9.83 10.39 -20.14
CA PRO A 76 9.87 11.83 -20.33
C PRO A 76 10.53 12.42 -19.09
N ALA A 77 11.71 13.02 -19.28
CA ALA A 77 12.45 13.69 -18.22
C ALA A 77 11.45 14.61 -17.52
N ARG A 78 11.06 14.27 -16.30
CA ARG A 78 10.23 15.15 -15.47
C ARG A 78 11.12 16.33 -15.12
N LYS A 79 11.14 17.32 -16.02
CA LYS A 79 12.00 18.52 -16.12
C LYS A 79 11.91 19.48 -14.91
N LYS A 80 11.46 19.05 -13.73
CA LYS A 80 11.18 19.94 -12.59
C LYS A 80 11.61 19.42 -11.22
N TYR A 81 12.38 18.34 -11.13
CA TYR A 81 12.88 17.87 -9.84
C TYR A 81 14.35 18.24 -9.68
N SER A 82 14.60 18.99 -8.60
CA SER A 82 15.87 19.57 -8.16
C SER A 82 17.09 18.71 -8.53
N LEU A 83 18.08 19.35 -9.15
CA LEU A 83 19.40 18.79 -9.44
C LEU A 83 20.02 18.08 -8.22
N ALA A 84 19.67 18.48 -6.99
CA ALA A 84 20.19 17.88 -5.76
C ALA A 84 19.70 16.44 -5.49
N SER A 85 18.50 16.05 -5.94
CA SER A 85 18.02 14.67 -5.81
C SER A 85 18.62 13.74 -6.86
N TYR A 86 19.12 14.30 -7.96
CA TYR A 86 19.78 13.57 -9.05
C TYR A 86 21.26 13.29 -8.77
N ILE A 87 21.90 14.06 -7.87
CA ILE A 87 23.34 13.94 -7.60
C ILE A 87 23.66 12.76 -6.65
N PHE A 88 22.68 12.27 -5.88
CA PHE A 88 22.80 11.02 -5.13
C PHE A 88 22.10 9.87 -5.86
N THR A 89 22.38 9.68 -7.15
CA THR A 89 22.05 8.45 -7.86
C THR A 89 22.85 7.29 -7.26
N GLN A 90 22.35 6.70 -6.18
CA GLN A 90 22.66 5.32 -5.87
C GLN A 90 22.33 4.51 -7.11
N HIS A 91 23.30 3.72 -7.57
CA HIS A 91 23.12 2.84 -8.71
C HIS A 91 21.87 1.97 -8.47
N PRO A 92 20.93 1.90 -9.44
CA PRO A 92 19.75 1.07 -9.28
C PRO A 92 20.13 -0.36 -8.90
N MET A 93 19.58 -0.87 -7.81
CA MET A 93 19.88 -2.21 -7.30
C MET A 93 18.77 -3.19 -7.65
N SER A 94 19.05 -4.49 -7.57
CA SER A 94 18.00 -5.49 -7.77
C SER A 94 16.88 -5.31 -6.73
N PRO A 95 15.61 -5.57 -7.12
CA PRO A 95 14.49 -5.49 -6.19
C PRO A 95 14.66 -6.31 -4.90
N SER A 96 15.16 -7.55 -4.99
CA SER A 96 15.42 -8.38 -3.80
C SER A 96 16.40 -7.72 -2.84
N LEU A 97 17.53 -7.20 -3.35
CA LEU A 97 18.52 -6.53 -2.50
C LEU A 97 17.97 -5.24 -1.86
N ALA A 98 17.14 -4.49 -2.58
CA ALA A 98 16.48 -3.30 -2.02
C ALA A 98 15.56 -3.66 -0.84
N ILE A 99 14.76 -4.73 -0.98
CA ILE A 99 13.86 -5.21 0.07
C ILE A 99 14.63 -5.82 1.26
N GLU A 100 15.70 -6.57 1.02
CA GLU A 100 16.58 -7.08 2.09
C GLU A 100 17.21 -5.94 2.90
N ARG A 101 17.69 -4.89 2.22
CA ARG A 101 18.23 -3.71 2.88
C ARG A 101 17.16 -2.93 3.62
N PHE A 102 15.95 -2.83 3.05
CA PHE A 102 14.82 -2.16 3.70
C PHE A 102 14.40 -2.86 4.99
N THR A 103 14.22 -4.18 4.94
CA THR A 103 13.84 -4.99 6.11
C THR A 103 14.94 -5.02 7.18
N THR A 104 16.21 -5.10 6.77
CA THR A 104 17.36 -4.98 7.69
C THR A 104 17.40 -3.61 8.35
N TRP A 105 17.22 -2.54 7.56
CA TRP A 105 17.18 -1.18 8.09
C TRP A 105 16.05 -0.99 9.10
N ILE A 106 14.84 -1.50 8.82
CA ILE A 106 13.71 -1.47 9.76
C ILE A 106 14.08 -2.17 11.07
N LYS A 107 14.65 -3.38 11.01
CA LYS A 107 15.07 -4.15 12.19
C LYS A 107 16.07 -3.38 13.03
N ASP A 108 17.08 -2.81 12.39
CA ASP A 108 18.11 -2.01 13.08
C ASP A 108 17.50 -0.76 13.74
N ARG A 109 16.61 -0.06 13.03
CA ARG A 109 15.94 1.13 13.59
C ARG A 109 15.02 0.77 14.74
N HIS A 110 14.28 -0.33 14.63
CA HIS A 110 13.39 -0.81 15.69
C HIS A 110 14.17 -1.11 16.97
N ARG A 111 15.25 -1.90 16.87
CA ARG A 111 16.09 -2.23 18.02
C ARG A 111 16.63 -0.98 18.72
N VAL A 112 17.01 0.06 17.98
CA VAL A 112 17.47 1.33 18.56
C VAL A 112 16.31 2.12 19.20
N ASN A 113 15.18 2.23 18.51
CA ASN A 113 14.05 3.08 18.94
C ASN A 113 13.21 2.47 20.06
N ALA A 114 13.28 1.14 20.24
CA ALA A 114 12.50 0.39 21.22
C ALA A 114 13.38 -0.20 22.34
N GLU A 115 14.48 0.47 22.69
CA GLU A 115 15.35 0.11 23.84
C GLU A 115 15.89 -1.34 23.78
N GLY A 116 16.24 -1.80 22.59
CA GLY A 116 16.75 -3.15 22.37
C GLY A 116 15.67 -4.21 22.09
N ASP A 117 14.40 -3.83 21.96
CA ASP A 117 13.34 -4.77 21.55
C ASP A 117 13.64 -5.38 20.17
N GLU A 118 13.57 -6.70 20.09
CA GLU A 118 13.80 -7.47 18.86
C GLU A 118 12.49 -7.96 18.22
N ASP A 119 11.35 -7.73 18.88
CA ASP A 119 10.04 -8.14 18.41
C ASP A 119 9.51 -7.20 17.32
N VAL A 120 9.86 -7.54 16.08
CA VAL A 120 9.45 -6.79 14.88
C VAL A 120 7.93 -6.72 14.68
N SER A 121 7.11 -7.47 15.43
CA SER A 121 5.65 -7.29 15.43
C SER A 121 5.19 -5.98 16.06
N ASN A 122 6.09 -5.30 16.80
CA ASN A 122 5.89 -3.94 17.30
C ASN A 122 6.22 -2.85 16.27
N VAL A 123 6.62 -3.22 15.06
CA VAL A 123 6.79 -2.27 13.95
C VAL A 123 5.48 -2.07 13.20
N VAL A 124 5.12 -0.80 12.98
CA VAL A 124 3.97 -0.42 12.14
C VAL A 124 4.47 0.31 10.89
N LEU A 125 4.23 -0.28 9.72
CA LEU A 125 4.43 0.37 8.43
C LEU A 125 3.22 1.24 8.08
N ALA A 126 3.44 2.55 8.02
CA ALA A 126 2.42 3.55 7.75
C ALA A 126 2.60 4.11 6.33
N ALA A 127 1.59 3.95 5.48
CA ALA A 127 1.58 4.57 4.16
C ALA A 127 0.32 5.41 3.98
N HIS A 128 0.41 6.43 3.15
CA HIS A 128 -0.75 7.23 2.76
C HIS A 128 -1.43 6.58 1.57
N TYR A 129 -2.71 6.21 1.72
CA TYR A 129 -3.42 5.38 0.74
C TYR A 129 -2.87 3.93 0.67
N GLY A 130 -2.34 3.45 1.80
CA GLY A 130 -1.64 2.18 1.89
C GLY A 130 -2.52 0.97 1.58
N SER A 131 -3.77 0.95 2.06
CA SER A 131 -4.67 -0.23 1.92
C SER A 131 -5.04 -0.52 0.47
N CYS A 132 -5.02 0.50 -0.39
CA CYS A 132 -5.41 0.39 -1.80
C CYS A 132 -4.22 0.44 -2.76
N HIS A 133 -3.03 0.78 -2.27
CA HIS A 133 -1.88 1.04 -3.11
C HIS A 133 -0.59 0.54 -2.45
N HIS A 134 -0.06 1.25 -1.45
CA HIS A 134 1.31 0.99 -1.03
C HIS A 134 1.56 -0.39 -0.46
N HIS A 135 0.71 -0.84 0.46
CA HIS A 135 0.86 -2.16 1.07
C HIS A 135 0.73 -3.27 0.02
N VAL A 136 -0.18 -3.08 -0.96
CA VAL A 136 -0.40 -4.04 -2.05
C VAL A 136 0.84 -4.21 -2.92
N TYR A 137 1.43 -3.11 -3.38
CA TYR A 137 2.63 -3.18 -4.24
C TYR A 137 3.87 -3.65 -3.49
N LEU A 138 4.05 -3.24 -2.23
CA LEU A 138 5.18 -3.69 -1.41
C LEU A 138 5.12 -5.21 -1.18
N LEU A 139 3.96 -5.74 -0.78
CA LEU A 139 3.79 -7.18 -0.55
C LEU A 139 3.94 -7.98 -1.85
N ARG A 140 3.42 -7.48 -2.98
CA ARG A 140 3.67 -8.10 -4.30
C ARG A 140 5.15 -8.11 -4.65
N LEU A 141 5.86 -7.02 -4.38
CA LEU A 141 7.30 -6.95 -4.64
C LEU A 141 8.06 -7.97 -3.80
N MET A 142 7.74 -8.07 -2.50
CA MET A 142 8.30 -9.06 -1.59
C MET A 142 8.06 -10.50 -2.10
N SER A 143 6.81 -10.82 -2.45
CA SER A 143 6.44 -12.13 -3.04
C SER A 143 7.18 -12.44 -4.35
N ASN A 144 7.29 -11.46 -5.25
CA ASN A 144 8.01 -11.59 -6.51
C ASN A 144 9.50 -11.84 -6.29
N CYS A 145 10.07 -11.29 -5.22
CA CYS A 145 11.47 -11.45 -4.81
C CYS A 145 11.74 -12.70 -3.96
N ASP A 146 10.73 -13.55 -3.72
CA ASP A 146 10.82 -14.70 -2.80
C ASP A 146 11.18 -14.30 -1.35
N ILE A 147 10.77 -13.10 -0.93
CA ILE A 147 10.99 -12.60 0.43
C ILE A 147 9.67 -12.67 1.18
N THR A 148 9.63 -13.47 2.25
CA THR A 148 8.49 -13.49 3.17
C THR A 148 8.42 -12.16 3.92
N PRO A 149 7.29 -11.44 3.90
CA PRO A 149 7.12 -10.24 4.71
C PRO A 149 7.35 -10.56 6.19
N PRO A 150 8.19 -9.79 6.90
CA PRO A 150 8.30 -9.92 8.35
C PRO A 150 6.93 -9.63 9.02
N PRO A 151 6.69 -10.07 10.28
CA PRO A 151 5.42 -9.92 10.99
C PRO A 151 5.10 -8.49 11.42
N TYR A 152 5.40 -7.52 10.56
CA TYR A 152 5.04 -6.13 10.70
C TYR A 152 3.53 -5.95 10.72
N ARG A 153 3.12 -4.89 11.40
CA ARG A 153 1.78 -4.34 11.29
C ARG A 153 1.76 -3.31 10.18
N ILE A 154 0.61 -3.12 9.56
CA ILE A 154 0.42 -2.11 8.52
C ILE A 154 -0.75 -1.20 8.89
N CYS A 155 -0.65 0.08 8.55
CA CYS A 155 -1.73 1.04 8.72
C CYS A 155 -1.85 2.00 7.53
N ASP A 156 -3.05 2.54 7.32
CA ASP A 156 -3.34 3.50 6.26
C ASP A 156 -3.63 4.87 6.87
N THR A 157 -2.70 5.80 6.67
CA THR A 157 -2.81 7.15 7.23
C THR A 157 -3.96 7.94 6.62
N LEU A 158 -4.36 7.66 5.37
CA LEU A 158 -5.52 8.31 4.76
C LEU A 158 -6.81 7.90 5.48
N ALA A 159 -6.93 6.62 5.82
CA ALA A 159 -8.05 6.10 6.60
C ALA A 159 -8.09 6.73 8.00
N ILE A 160 -6.93 6.79 8.68
CA ILE A 160 -6.79 7.41 9.99
C ILE A 160 -7.28 8.87 9.96
N PHE A 161 -6.86 9.66 8.99
CA PHE A 161 -7.33 11.05 8.85
C PHE A 161 -8.85 11.12 8.66
N LYS A 162 -9.41 10.31 7.76
CA LYS A 162 -10.86 10.28 7.54
C LYS A 162 -11.64 9.87 8.80
N MET A 163 -11.15 8.87 9.55
CA MET A 163 -11.81 8.39 10.77
C MET A 163 -11.72 9.40 11.92
N LEU A 164 -10.56 10.01 12.13
CA LEU A 164 -10.31 10.84 13.33
C LEU A 164 -10.52 12.34 13.10
N LYS A 165 -10.40 12.83 11.86
CA LYS A 165 -10.61 14.24 11.52
C LYS A 165 -11.91 14.48 10.74
N GLY A 166 -12.56 13.42 10.28
CA GLY A 166 -13.86 13.43 9.61
C GLY A 166 -13.78 13.19 8.10
N LEU A 167 -14.86 12.63 7.53
CA LEU A 167 -14.96 12.24 6.12
C LEU A 167 -14.92 13.42 5.14
N ALA A 168 -15.33 14.61 5.59
CA ALA A 168 -15.34 15.82 4.77
C ALA A 168 -13.94 16.46 4.62
N VAL A 169 -12.93 15.96 5.33
CA VAL A 169 -11.57 16.48 5.23
C VAL A 169 -10.97 16.08 3.89
N GLU A 170 -10.39 17.05 3.17
CA GLU A 170 -9.54 16.74 2.04
C GLU A 170 -8.26 16.07 2.55
N VAL A 171 -8.13 14.77 2.26
CA VAL A 171 -7.06 13.91 2.76
C VAL A 171 -6.02 13.61 1.70
N THR A 172 -5.84 14.46 0.69
CA THR A 172 -4.66 14.34 -0.18
C THR A 172 -3.43 14.79 0.60
N LEU A 173 -2.29 14.11 0.43
CA LEU A 173 -1.05 14.55 1.09
C LEU A 173 -0.73 16.05 0.84
N PRO A 174 -0.86 16.59 -0.39
CA PRO A 174 -0.75 18.03 -0.63
C PRO A 174 -1.65 18.91 0.26
N ALA A 175 -2.94 18.59 0.35
CA ALA A 175 -3.88 19.36 1.15
C ALA A 175 -3.58 19.27 2.64
N LEU A 176 -3.16 18.08 3.11
CA LEU A 176 -2.74 17.87 4.48
C LEU A 176 -1.46 18.66 4.82
N VAL A 177 -0.49 18.74 3.89
CA VAL A 177 0.72 19.55 4.07
C VAL A 177 0.36 21.03 4.23
N VAL A 178 -0.52 21.56 3.38
CA VAL A 178 -0.99 22.95 3.50
C VAL A 178 -1.67 23.19 4.85
N ARG A 179 -2.45 22.22 5.33
CA ARG A 179 -3.23 22.35 6.56
C ARG A 179 -2.40 22.23 7.83
N TYR A 180 -1.46 21.29 7.89
CA TYR A 180 -0.76 20.91 9.12
C TYR A 180 0.70 21.33 9.15
N THR A 181 1.32 21.57 8.00
CA THR A 181 2.77 21.81 7.89
C THR A 181 3.09 22.80 6.77
N ALA A 182 2.39 23.94 6.72
CA ALA A 182 2.53 24.92 5.63
C ALA A 182 3.95 25.48 5.46
N TRP A 183 4.78 25.38 6.49
CA TRP A 183 6.20 25.77 6.47
C TRP A 183 7.11 24.74 5.80
N LEU A 184 6.63 23.52 5.57
CA LEU A 184 7.44 22.45 4.99
C LEU A 184 7.48 22.56 3.47
N ARG A 185 8.69 22.59 2.90
CA ARG A 185 8.86 22.47 1.46
C ARG A 185 8.54 21.04 1.02
N HIS A 186 7.43 20.88 0.31
CA HIS A 186 6.97 19.61 -0.23
C HIS A 186 7.12 19.57 -1.75
N VAL A 187 7.82 18.54 -2.24
CA VAL A 187 8.03 18.28 -3.66
C VAL A 187 7.19 17.07 -4.05
N TYR A 188 6.10 17.31 -4.77
CA TYR A 188 5.12 16.28 -5.12
C TYR A 188 5.71 15.14 -5.95
N HIS A 189 5.35 13.90 -5.59
CA HIS A 189 5.76 12.68 -6.30
C HIS A 189 7.26 12.39 -6.26
N ASP A 190 7.95 12.94 -5.26
CA ASP A 190 9.29 12.52 -4.89
C ASP A 190 9.19 11.73 -3.58
N PRO A 191 9.42 10.40 -3.58
CA PRO A 191 9.17 9.56 -2.41
C PRO A 191 9.87 10.04 -1.13
N ASP A 192 11.09 10.57 -1.24
CA ASP A 192 11.84 11.12 -0.10
C ASP A 192 11.18 12.38 0.47
N SER A 193 10.69 13.28 -0.40
CA SER A 193 9.92 14.44 0.03
C SER A 193 8.53 14.09 0.54
N ASP A 194 7.84 13.16 -0.11
CA ASP A 194 6.48 12.74 0.22
C ASP A 194 6.46 12.04 1.60
N VAL A 195 7.43 11.16 1.88
CA VAL A 195 7.49 10.47 3.16
C VAL A 195 7.86 11.41 4.32
N ASN A 196 8.75 12.38 4.07
CA ASN A 196 9.08 13.40 5.06
C ASN A 196 7.88 14.32 5.35
N ALA A 197 7.11 14.67 4.30
CA ALA A 197 5.86 15.41 4.43
C ALA A 197 4.81 14.62 5.21
N LEU A 198 4.64 13.34 4.91
CA LEU A 198 3.71 12.46 5.61
C LEU A 198 4.03 12.36 7.10
N ARG A 199 5.31 12.14 7.46
CA ARG A 199 5.75 12.13 8.86
C ARG A 199 5.40 13.43 9.55
N ALA A 200 5.77 14.57 8.96
CA ALA A 200 5.53 15.88 9.57
C ALA A 200 4.03 16.16 9.76
N VAL A 201 3.21 15.82 8.75
CA VAL A 201 1.74 15.93 8.80
C VAL A 201 1.17 15.07 9.92
N MET A 202 1.61 13.81 10.05
CA MET A 202 1.11 12.90 11.09
C MET A 202 1.49 13.40 12.49
N THR A 203 2.73 13.81 12.70
CA THR A 203 3.20 14.36 13.98
C THR A 203 2.51 15.69 14.34
N ALA A 204 2.20 16.54 13.36
CA ALA A 204 1.49 17.79 13.59
C ALA A 204 -0.01 17.58 13.85
N ALA A 205 -0.63 16.59 13.20
CA ALA A 205 -2.06 16.34 13.31
C ALA A 205 -2.46 15.52 14.54
N PHE A 206 -1.56 14.68 15.05
CA PHE A 206 -1.82 13.72 16.13
C PHE A 206 -0.73 13.81 17.22
N PRO A 207 -1.07 14.19 18.46
CA PRO A 207 -0.10 14.29 19.55
C PRO A 207 0.60 12.97 19.89
N ASP A 208 -0.07 11.84 19.72
CA ASP A 208 0.46 10.49 19.94
C ASP A 208 0.31 9.65 18.66
N VAL A 209 1.26 9.85 17.74
CA VAL A 209 1.30 9.16 16.45
C VAL A 209 1.41 7.65 16.64
N ARG A 210 2.20 7.19 17.62
CA ARG A 210 2.37 5.76 17.89
C ARG A 210 1.06 5.09 18.25
N ARG A 211 0.33 5.65 19.20
CA ARG A 211 -0.96 5.12 19.63
C ARG A 211 -1.97 5.13 18.49
N VAL A 212 -2.06 6.22 17.73
CA VAL A 212 -2.98 6.31 16.58
C VAL A 212 -2.64 5.26 15.53
N CYS A 213 -1.38 5.18 15.09
CA CYS A 213 -0.97 4.22 14.08
C CYS A 213 -1.12 2.77 14.57
N LEU A 214 -0.86 2.50 15.85
CA LEU A 214 -1.02 1.17 16.43
C LEU A 214 -2.50 0.77 16.51
N ALA A 215 -3.38 1.66 16.98
CA ALA A 215 -4.82 1.41 17.08
C ALA A 215 -5.44 1.04 15.72
N PHE A 216 -5.05 1.75 14.67
CA PHE A 216 -5.59 1.54 13.33
C PHE A 216 -4.65 0.72 12.45
N SER A 217 -3.89 -0.20 13.05
CA SER A 217 -3.04 -1.15 12.34
C SER A 217 -3.58 -2.57 12.44
N CYS A 218 -3.26 -3.39 11.45
CA CYS A 218 -3.49 -4.84 11.49
C CYS A 218 -2.19 -5.58 11.11
N SER A 219 -2.10 -6.87 11.41
CA SER A 219 -0.95 -7.66 10.96
C SER A 219 -0.96 -7.80 9.44
N TYR A 220 0.21 -7.92 8.81
CA TYR A 220 0.27 -8.11 7.37
C TYR A 220 -0.45 -9.40 6.93
N GLU A 221 -0.42 -10.47 7.74
CA GLU A 221 -1.09 -11.73 7.40
C GLU A 221 -2.60 -11.56 7.33
N PHE A 222 -3.16 -10.81 8.28
CA PHE A 222 -4.58 -10.48 8.26
C PHE A 222 -4.93 -9.68 7.01
N PHE A 223 -4.13 -8.67 6.66
CA PHE A 223 -4.33 -7.88 5.45
C PHE A 223 -4.19 -8.70 4.17
N ALA A 224 -3.17 -9.55 4.07
CA ALA A 224 -2.92 -10.38 2.91
C ALA A 224 -4.10 -11.33 2.65
N LYS A 225 -4.61 -11.97 3.70
CA LYS A 225 -5.81 -12.82 3.64
C LYS A 225 -7.08 -12.04 3.29
N ALA A 226 -7.24 -10.86 3.87
CA ALA A 226 -8.38 -9.98 3.61
C ALA A 226 -8.44 -9.50 2.15
N THR A 227 -7.28 -9.23 1.56
CA THR A 227 -7.15 -8.71 0.19
C THR A 227 -6.97 -9.81 -0.86
N GLY A 228 -6.77 -11.07 -0.43
CA GLY A 228 -6.50 -12.21 -1.31
C GLY A 228 -5.07 -12.26 -1.87
N LEU A 229 -4.14 -11.48 -1.30
CA LEU A 229 -2.72 -11.50 -1.68
C LEU A 229 -2.03 -12.81 -1.26
N ASP A 230 -2.52 -13.48 -0.22
CA ASP A 230 -2.06 -14.82 0.21
C ASP A 230 -2.28 -15.91 -0.87
N ARG A 231 -3.37 -15.78 -1.64
CA ARG A 231 -3.65 -16.68 -2.77
C ARG A 231 -2.75 -16.38 -3.96
N TYR A 232 -2.36 -15.13 -4.15
CA TYR A 232 -1.41 -14.72 -5.17
C TYR A 232 -0.03 -15.32 -4.90
N GLU A 233 0.44 -15.28 -3.65
CA GLU A 233 1.67 -15.95 -3.20
C GLU A 233 1.63 -17.46 -3.48
N SER A 234 0.51 -18.11 -3.17
CA SER A 234 0.32 -19.54 -3.41
C SER A 234 0.30 -19.89 -4.90
N ALA A 235 -0.30 -19.05 -5.74
CA ALA A 235 -0.33 -19.24 -7.19
C ALA A 235 1.06 -19.11 -7.81
N ILE A 236 1.83 -18.07 -7.44
CA ILE A 236 3.22 -17.90 -7.89
C ILE A 236 4.08 -19.09 -7.44
N ALA A 237 3.98 -19.50 -6.18
CA ALA A 237 4.72 -20.66 -5.68
C ALA A 237 4.34 -21.94 -6.44
N GLY A 238 3.07 -22.11 -6.82
CA GLY A 238 2.58 -23.21 -7.65
C GLY A 238 3.13 -23.21 -9.08
N PHE A 239 3.22 -22.04 -9.72
CA PHE A 239 3.86 -21.89 -11.04
C PHE A 239 5.36 -22.20 -10.97
N ARG A 240 6.06 -21.74 -9.91
CA ARG A 240 7.49 -22.00 -9.70
C ARG A 240 7.80 -23.49 -9.45
N LYS A 241 6.95 -24.19 -8.69
CA LYS A 241 7.09 -25.64 -8.43
C LYS A 241 6.91 -26.51 -9.68
N ARG A 242 6.26 -26.01 -10.73
CA ARG A 242 6.14 -26.73 -12.01
C ARG A 242 7.41 -26.65 -12.88
N GLY A 243 8.47 -26.01 -12.38
CA GLY A 243 9.72 -25.80 -13.12
C GLY A 243 9.52 -24.92 -14.35
N PRO A 244 10.59 -24.50 -15.04
CA PRO A 244 10.42 -24.06 -16.41
C PRO A 244 9.91 -25.27 -17.17
N LEU A 245 8.74 -25.17 -17.82
CA LEU A 245 8.42 -26.06 -18.92
C LEU A 245 9.65 -26.06 -19.82
N GLN A 246 10.36 -27.20 -19.85
CA GLN A 246 11.48 -27.40 -20.73
C GLN A 246 10.97 -27.10 -22.14
N ASN A 247 11.39 -25.98 -22.71
CA ASN A 247 11.35 -25.74 -24.15
C ASN A 247 12.39 -26.68 -24.82
N SER A 248 12.23 -27.99 -24.65
CA SER A 248 13.02 -29.02 -25.32
C SER A 248 12.54 -29.31 -26.75
N CYS A 249 11.55 -28.57 -27.25
CA CYS A 249 11.03 -28.75 -28.63
C CYS A 249 11.51 -27.71 -29.66
N LEU A 250 12.38 -26.74 -29.33
CA LEU A 250 12.90 -25.77 -30.31
C LEU A 250 14.43 -25.77 -30.46
N ARG A 251 15.03 -26.97 -30.44
CA ARG A 251 16.38 -27.21 -30.97
C ARG A 251 16.42 -28.48 -31.79
N ARG A 252 15.81 -28.45 -32.98
CA ARG A 252 16.24 -29.23 -34.16
C ARG A 252 15.42 -28.79 -35.38
N ARG A 253 16.15 -28.28 -36.37
CA ARG A 253 15.86 -28.10 -37.81
C ARG A 253 16.02 -26.65 -38.26
N SER A 254 17.29 -26.28 -38.44
CA SER A 254 17.70 -25.49 -39.58
C SER A 254 18.11 -26.48 -40.69
N LEU A 255 17.55 -26.27 -41.88
CA LEU A 255 17.80 -26.86 -43.22
C LEU A 255 16.61 -27.63 -43.83
N GLU A 256 16.36 -27.28 -45.10
CA GLU A 256 15.46 -27.86 -46.11
C GLU A 256 14.03 -27.28 -46.26
N GLU A 257 13.98 -26.18 -47.02
CA GLU A 257 13.26 -26.00 -48.30
C GLU A 257 11.90 -26.70 -48.58
N THR A 258 10.93 -25.84 -48.97
CA THR A 258 9.81 -26.06 -49.90
C THR A 258 8.80 -27.19 -49.64
N ARG A 259 7.60 -26.79 -49.18
CA ARG A 259 6.28 -27.00 -49.83
C ARG A 259 5.17 -26.70 -48.82
N GLU A 260 4.18 -25.90 -49.23
CA GLU A 260 2.87 -25.88 -48.55
C GLU A 260 2.25 -27.28 -48.58
N PRO A 261 1.56 -27.68 -47.50
CA PRO A 261 0.11 -27.70 -47.60
C PRO A 261 -0.61 -27.21 -46.33
N ARG A 262 -1.79 -26.61 -46.56
CA ARG A 262 -2.85 -26.40 -45.57
C ARG A 262 -3.29 -27.75 -44.97
N ILE A 263 -3.33 -27.85 -43.63
CA ILE A 263 -4.33 -28.61 -42.86
C ILE A 263 -4.61 -27.85 -41.56
N ASP A 264 -5.89 -27.80 -41.23
CA ASP A 264 -6.57 -27.08 -40.17
C ASP A 264 -6.25 -27.55 -38.73
N GLY A 265 -6.42 -26.61 -37.81
CA GLY A 265 -6.76 -26.86 -36.40
C GLY A 265 -5.60 -27.10 -35.46
N ILE A 266 -5.19 -26.06 -34.73
CA ILE A 266 -4.74 -26.10 -33.32
C ILE A 266 -4.91 -24.68 -32.76
N ASP A 267 -5.60 -24.60 -31.63
CA ASP A 267 -5.98 -23.37 -30.93
C ASP A 267 -4.79 -22.52 -30.50
N ALA A 268 -4.88 -21.22 -30.80
CA ALA A 268 -4.09 -20.17 -30.19
C ALA A 268 -4.61 -19.92 -28.76
N GLY A 269 -4.25 -20.79 -27.82
CA GLY A 269 -4.78 -20.77 -26.45
C GLY A 269 -3.84 -20.33 -25.33
N ASP A 270 -2.52 -20.35 -25.51
CA ASP A 270 -1.61 -20.39 -24.34
C ASP A 270 -0.72 -19.15 -24.11
N VAL A 271 -0.92 -18.05 -24.85
CA VAL A 271 -0.17 -16.78 -24.62
C VAL A 271 -1.10 -15.62 -24.23
N SER A 272 -2.40 -15.71 -24.53
CA SER A 272 -3.42 -14.74 -24.12
C SER A 272 -3.81 -14.81 -22.64
N ASP A 273 -3.52 -15.92 -21.97
CA ASP A 273 -3.92 -16.13 -20.57
C ASP A 273 -3.04 -15.39 -19.56
N LEU A 274 -1.81 -15.02 -19.93
CA LEU A 274 -0.91 -14.25 -19.05
C LEU A 274 -1.15 -12.73 -19.16
N GLU A 275 -1.39 -12.23 -20.36
CA GLU A 275 -1.74 -10.81 -20.58
C GLU A 275 -3.17 -10.49 -20.11
N GLY A 276 -4.11 -11.44 -20.20
CA GLY A 276 -5.44 -11.35 -19.61
C GLY A 276 -5.44 -11.31 -18.08
N ALA A 277 -4.58 -12.10 -17.43
CA ALA A 277 -4.41 -12.08 -15.97
C ALA A 277 -3.81 -10.75 -15.44
N MET A 278 -3.09 -10.02 -16.29
CA MET A 278 -2.51 -8.71 -15.96
C MET A 278 -3.49 -7.53 -16.12
N ALA A 279 -4.52 -7.66 -16.96
CA ALA A 279 -5.45 -6.57 -17.28
C ALA A 279 -6.77 -6.61 -16.50
N THR A 280 -7.17 -7.76 -15.95
CA THR A 280 -8.41 -7.89 -15.16
C THR A 280 -8.14 -8.51 -13.79
N LEU A 281 -7.71 -7.67 -12.84
CA LEU A 281 -8.13 -7.85 -11.45
C LEU A 281 -9.59 -7.38 -11.34
N ASP A 282 -10.49 -8.08 -12.04
CA ASP A 282 -11.84 -8.21 -11.52
C ASP A 282 -11.68 -8.91 -10.18
N LEU A 283 -11.95 -8.18 -9.10
CA LEU A 283 -11.95 -8.76 -7.77
C LEU A 283 -12.95 -9.89 -7.79
N SER A 284 -12.46 -11.13 -7.74
CA SER A 284 -13.33 -12.29 -7.66
C SER A 284 -14.31 -12.06 -6.50
N PRO A 285 -15.55 -12.58 -6.58
CA PRO A 285 -16.55 -12.49 -5.51
C PRO A 285 -16.01 -12.83 -4.11
N SER A 286 -14.91 -13.60 -4.04
CA SER A 286 -14.23 -13.94 -2.80
C SER A 286 -13.45 -12.80 -2.12
N VAL A 287 -12.95 -11.80 -2.86
CA VAL A 287 -12.29 -10.62 -2.25
C VAL A 287 -13.33 -9.68 -1.67
N MET A 288 -14.48 -9.53 -2.36
CA MET A 288 -15.63 -8.83 -1.80
C MET A 288 -16.13 -9.56 -0.55
N ASP A 289 -16.22 -10.89 -0.55
CA ASP A 289 -16.62 -11.67 0.63
C ASP A 289 -15.65 -11.53 1.83
N SER A 290 -14.34 -11.49 1.58
CA SER A 290 -13.34 -11.18 2.63
C SER A 290 -13.48 -9.76 3.18
N PHE A 291 -13.79 -8.79 2.31
CA PHE A 291 -14.04 -7.41 2.69
C PHE A 291 -15.35 -7.25 3.51
N LEU A 292 -16.41 -7.96 3.11
CA LEU A 292 -17.68 -8.06 3.85
C LEU A 292 -17.47 -8.73 5.23
N ARG A 293 -16.54 -9.68 5.36
CA ARG A 293 -16.18 -10.30 6.66
C ARG A 293 -15.45 -9.33 7.59
N ILE A 294 -14.66 -8.39 7.06
CA ILE A 294 -14.04 -7.31 7.83
C ILE A 294 -15.12 -6.33 8.31
N CYS A 295 -16.07 -5.97 7.44
CA CYS A 295 -17.24 -5.17 7.79
C CYS A 295 -18.08 -5.84 8.89
N ASN A 296 -18.34 -7.14 8.76
CA ASN A 296 -19.13 -7.87 9.76
C ASN A 296 -18.40 -8.02 11.10
N LYS A 297 -17.06 -8.15 11.11
CA LYS A 297 -16.28 -8.16 12.36
C LYS A 297 -16.20 -6.80 13.05
N THR A 298 -16.39 -5.71 12.31
CA THR A 298 -16.42 -4.33 12.81
C THR A 298 -17.83 -3.83 13.14
N GLY A 299 -18.84 -4.72 13.13
CA GLY A 299 -20.23 -4.36 13.43
C GLY A 299 -20.95 -3.60 12.31
N ILE A 300 -20.33 -3.48 11.13
CA ILE A 300 -20.94 -2.87 9.95
C ILE A 300 -21.95 -3.86 9.37
N SER A 301 -23.23 -3.70 9.73
CA SER A 301 -24.33 -4.50 9.18
C SER A 301 -24.62 -4.08 7.75
N LEU A 302 -24.18 -4.90 6.79
CA LEU A 302 -24.52 -4.72 5.40
C LEU A 302 -25.88 -5.37 5.16
N LYS A 303 -26.94 -4.56 5.25
CA LYS A 303 -28.22 -4.96 4.67
C LYS A 303 -27.95 -5.25 3.20
N LYS A 304 -28.12 -6.52 2.82
CA LYS A 304 -28.03 -7.01 1.44
C LYS A 304 -28.62 -5.96 0.49
N ALA A 305 -27.79 -5.37 -0.37
CA ALA A 305 -28.31 -4.62 -1.50
C ALA A 305 -29.20 -5.59 -2.29
N PRO A 306 -30.46 -5.21 -2.63
CA PRO A 306 -31.33 -6.08 -3.40
C PRO A 306 -30.65 -6.40 -4.72
N ALA A 307 -30.60 -7.70 -5.05
CA ALA A 307 -30.04 -8.18 -6.30
C ALA A 307 -30.78 -7.53 -7.47
N GLY A 308 -30.13 -6.62 -8.21
CA GLY A 308 -30.68 -6.10 -9.47
C GLY A 308 -30.34 -4.67 -9.86
N THR A 309 -29.69 -3.85 -9.04
CA THR A 309 -29.38 -2.46 -9.42
C THR A 309 -27.90 -2.23 -9.67
N HIS A 310 -27.54 -2.09 -10.95
CA HIS A 310 -26.30 -1.41 -11.35
C HIS A 310 -26.29 0.02 -10.77
N PRO A 311 -25.24 0.47 -10.07
CA PRO A 311 -25.20 1.83 -9.57
C PRO A 311 -24.62 2.75 -10.65
N SER A 312 -25.51 3.42 -11.38
CA SER A 312 -25.23 4.80 -11.79
C SER A 312 -25.33 5.66 -10.52
N CYS A 313 -24.17 6.03 -9.97
CA CYS A 313 -24.09 6.80 -8.73
C CYS A 313 -24.47 8.26 -9.01
N ASN A 314 -25.71 8.65 -8.75
CA ASN A 314 -26.10 10.06 -8.60
C ASN A 314 -25.96 10.46 -7.12
N LEU A 315 -24.82 11.07 -6.79
CA LEU A 315 -24.54 11.70 -5.50
C LEU A 315 -25.03 13.15 -5.54
N THR A 316 -26.34 13.34 -5.37
CA THR A 316 -26.92 14.62 -4.99
C THR A 316 -27.95 14.35 -3.91
N ASN A 317 -27.83 15.06 -2.79
CA ASN A 317 -28.72 15.06 -1.61
C ASN A 317 -28.25 14.21 -0.43
N LEU A 318 -27.26 14.71 0.30
CA LEU A 318 -27.18 14.56 1.76
C LEU A 318 -26.48 15.82 2.33
N THR A 319 -27.23 16.91 2.40
CA THR A 319 -26.90 18.08 3.22
C THR A 319 -27.88 18.15 4.38
N ASN A 320 -27.34 18.47 5.56
CA ASN A 320 -28.01 18.89 6.79
C ASN A 320 -28.37 17.80 7.81
N SER A 321 -27.50 17.64 8.81
CA SER A 321 -27.92 17.75 10.21
C SER A 321 -26.74 18.11 11.11
N ASN A 322 -26.96 19.12 11.96
CA ASN A 322 -26.03 19.71 12.91
C ASN A 322 -25.66 18.75 14.04
N GLU A 323 -24.39 18.31 14.14
CA GLU A 323 -23.78 17.84 15.38
C GLU A 323 -22.27 18.18 15.41
N TYR A 324 -21.94 19.46 15.52
CA TYR A 324 -20.58 19.91 15.84
C TYR A 324 -20.53 20.35 17.29
N LYS A 325 -20.11 19.48 18.22
CA LYS A 325 -19.69 19.93 19.56
C LYS A 325 -18.80 19.00 20.42
N VAL A 326 -18.27 17.88 19.91
CA VAL A 326 -17.48 16.94 20.78
C VAL A 326 -15.98 16.83 20.43
N MET A 327 -15.51 17.42 19.32
CA MET A 327 -14.09 17.36 18.90
C MET A 327 -13.12 18.22 19.74
N GLU A 328 -13.61 19.01 20.70
CA GLU A 328 -12.77 19.87 21.54
C GLU A 328 -12.07 19.12 22.69
N LEU A 329 -12.48 17.88 22.99
CA LEU A 329 -11.94 17.10 24.12
C LEU A 329 -10.69 16.26 23.79
N ILE A 330 -10.38 16.05 22.50
CA ILE A 330 -9.23 15.21 22.08
C ILE A 330 -7.97 16.05 21.80
N THR A 331 -8.08 17.39 21.81
CA THR A 331 -7.00 18.30 21.37
C THR A 331 -6.43 19.23 22.44
N ARG A 332 -6.91 19.18 23.70
CA ARG A 332 -6.31 20.00 24.76
C ARG A 332 -5.07 19.32 25.33
N PRO A 333 -3.87 19.95 25.31
CA PRO A 333 -2.79 19.53 26.18
C PRO A 333 -3.23 19.73 27.63
N ALA A 334 -2.81 18.83 28.52
CA ALA A 334 -2.92 19.08 29.95
C ALA A 334 -2.12 20.36 30.26
N SER A 335 -2.82 21.44 30.60
CA SER A 335 -2.22 22.66 31.11
C SER A 335 -1.55 22.36 32.45
N VAL A 336 -0.27 22.70 32.55
CA VAL A 336 0.39 23.03 33.83
C VAL A 336 0.07 24.48 34.14
#